data_AF-A0AAI9YDI5-F1
#
_entry.id   AF-A0AAI9YDI5-F1
#
_cell.length_a   1.000
_cell.length_b   1.000
_cell.length_c   1.000
_cell.angle_alpha   90.00
_cell.angle_beta   90.00
_cell.angle_gamma   90.00
#
_symmetry.space_group_name_H-M   'P 1'
#
loop_
_entity.id
_entity.type
_entity.pdbx_description
1 polymer ?
#
loop_
_entity_poly.entity_id
_entity_poly.type
_entity_poly.pdbx_seq_one_letter_code
_entity_poly.pdbx_strand_id
1 'polypeptide(L)'
;MYCFVRAKFWGTGPQEWTAGMVSQFTLGSVTNGTPQNSRSPSALISGQSSSGSRLVEAPRPTQLCHWAIHHRNTVHYEFLPSFPRVEQESFDLGDQSSWTAWTDSQRSQSYQNSIHEAFIHNRFSTTAPEEVPIACEVVSEVISTSDMPLALDSLAFAIMAGNIELISETLSEMWHSAKIWRLDFTGIYPYHLAASFLDGGRTCCLMLHHLTLELQDCHYPIALNNVDSNEHTVLDCLMISVLRSHTNLSPAEVSTSFVQCTRFPGEEKDICGRWDANSPELRQLYKSGQAKIPDYWKHNFCHSSIQAVCHSMMAIFLPSSSPNIDTVSGLFRRRCTSCGLEMKLGPLHTLVAVAFHLAENGKSGETLFGALACLVCLLVLGADPAQVADLSVLDIFSSPDEGVCLHRPMTALELADQVPRAVSEGWGASSKLGWRCFLMVLRHTTPSSQQHEQFMKFSFESNLCDRFYNDEDRGETLNESDSSSLHDEWGGCPLLNAHESFGLPPVNQNLGVLWATIQTELLTYRKINVDDADISDYFQLSSLLRWLEGGSDTFETPLLTNGMMKAHTPCGWFDRLESSFAVTASDVYSEYFMNMDIWSRASFFEEMIIE
;
A
#
# COMPACT_ATOMS: atom_id res chain seq x y z
N MET A 1 15.65 -5.34 -16.69
CA MET A 1 15.20 -4.09 -17.34
C MET A 1 14.38 -4.36 -18.61
N TYR A 2 14.90 -5.13 -19.58
CA TYR A 2 14.14 -5.49 -20.80
C TYR A 2 12.73 -6.04 -20.50
N CYS A 3 12.64 -7.13 -19.73
CA CYS A 3 11.36 -7.75 -19.39
C CYS A 3 10.44 -6.77 -18.64
N PHE A 4 10.95 -6.05 -17.64
CA PHE A 4 10.16 -5.04 -16.92
C PHE A 4 9.55 -3.95 -17.83
N VAL A 5 10.36 -3.33 -18.70
CA VAL A 5 9.86 -2.29 -19.63
C VAL A 5 8.79 -2.88 -20.54
N ARG A 6 9.02 -4.10 -21.02
CA ARG A 6 8.06 -4.77 -21.88
C ARG A 6 6.76 -5.12 -21.17
N ALA A 7 6.82 -5.64 -19.94
CA ALA A 7 5.65 -5.90 -19.11
C ALA A 7 4.85 -4.61 -18.86
N LYS A 8 5.56 -3.52 -18.53
CA LYS A 8 4.95 -2.23 -18.22
C LYS A 8 4.15 -1.63 -19.37
N PHE A 9 4.64 -1.81 -20.59
CA PHE A 9 3.98 -1.28 -21.79
C PHE A 9 3.28 -2.36 -22.60
N TRP A 10 3.12 -3.56 -22.07
CA TRP A 10 2.42 -4.62 -22.78
C TRP A 10 0.99 -4.19 -23.11
N GLY A 11 0.60 -4.33 -24.38
CA GLY A 11 -0.70 -3.85 -24.89
C GLY A 11 -0.69 -2.41 -25.42
N THR A 12 0.41 -1.65 -25.31
CA THR A 12 0.54 -0.28 -25.81
C THR A 12 1.94 0.00 -26.39
N GLY A 13 2.07 0.92 -27.35
CA GLY A 13 3.38 1.31 -27.88
C GLY A 13 4.06 0.21 -28.74
N PRO A 14 5.40 0.10 -28.78
CA PRO A 14 6.08 -0.89 -29.61
C PRO A 14 5.86 -2.35 -29.15
N GLN A 15 5.50 -3.23 -30.07
CA GLN A 15 5.45 -4.70 -29.83
C GLN A 15 6.83 -5.31 -29.65
N GLU A 16 7.78 -4.85 -30.46
CA GLU A 16 9.17 -5.27 -30.40
C GLU A 16 10.00 -4.21 -29.68
N TRP A 17 10.55 -4.60 -28.53
CA TRP A 17 11.57 -3.83 -27.85
C TRP A 17 12.94 -4.38 -28.24
N THR A 18 13.89 -3.49 -28.52
CA THR A 18 15.30 -3.86 -28.71
C THR A 18 16.14 -3.30 -27.56
N ALA A 19 17.33 -3.83 -27.34
CA ALA A 19 18.30 -3.29 -26.39
C ALA A 19 18.56 -1.80 -26.63
N GLY A 20 18.64 -1.39 -27.89
CA GLY A 20 18.79 0.02 -28.29
C GLY A 20 17.58 0.87 -27.89
N MET A 21 16.35 0.38 -28.11
CA MET A 21 15.13 1.08 -27.70
C MET A 21 15.00 1.15 -26.18
N VAL A 22 15.25 0.04 -25.47
CA VAL A 22 15.25 0.03 -24.00
C VAL A 22 16.34 0.97 -23.48
N SER A 23 17.53 0.97 -24.08
CA SER A 23 18.62 1.89 -23.71
C SER A 23 18.25 3.34 -24.01
N GLN A 24 17.68 3.66 -25.17
CA GLN A 24 17.24 5.02 -25.49
C GLN A 24 16.13 5.47 -24.53
N PHE A 25 15.17 4.58 -24.28
CA PHE A 25 14.04 4.81 -23.41
C PHE A 25 14.48 4.98 -21.96
N THR A 26 15.46 4.21 -21.48
CA THR A 26 15.93 4.21 -20.08
C THR A 26 17.14 5.11 -19.81
N LEU A 27 18.05 5.31 -20.76
CA LEU A 27 19.30 6.06 -20.58
C LEU A 27 19.34 7.39 -21.36
N GLY A 28 18.33 7.66 -22.19
CA GLY A 28 18.25 8.82 -23.08
C GLY A 28 18.99 8.63 -24.40
N SER A 29 18.65 9.42 -25.42
CA SER A 29 19.34 9.41 -26.73
C SER A 29 20.79 9.88 -26.56
N VAL A 30 21.75 8.96 -26.75
CA VAL A 30 23.18 9.28 -26.78
C VAL A 30 23.47 9.95 -28.13
N THR A 31 23.32 11.27 -28.20
CA THR A 31 24.01 12.03 -29.24
C THR A 31 25.37 12.45 -28.68
N ASN A 32 26.40 11.89 -29.29
CA ASN A 32 27.84 12.18 -29.13
C ASN A 32 28.55 11.58 -27.92
N GLY A 33 29.35 10.53 -28.20
CA GLY A 33 30.44 10.07 -27.35
C GLY A 33 30.41 8.57 -27.11
N THR A 34 31.15 7.82 -27.92
CA THR A 34 31.40 6.38 -27.76
C THR A 34 31.87 6.06 -26.33
N PRO A 35 31.17 5.22 -25.54
CA PRO A 35 31.74 4.67 -24.31
C PRO A 35 32.42 3.34 -24.66
N GLN A 36 33.75 3.34 -24.66
CA GLN A 36 34.52 2.10 -24.65
C GLN A 36 34.36 1.39 -23.30
N ASN A 37 34.08 0.09 -23.37
CA ASN A 37 34.36 -0.94 -22.37
C ASN A 37 33.70 -0.80 -20.98
N SER A 38 32.50 -1.36 -20.83
CA SER A 38 32.02 -1.90 -19.55
C SER A 38 31.99 -3.43 -19.62
N ARG A 39 33.06 -4.07 -19.13
CA ARG A 39 33.14 -5.52 -18.96
C ARG A 39 32.41 -5.93 -17.65
N SER A 40 31.49 -6.88 -17.80
CA SER A 40 30.97 -7.84 -16.81
C SER A 40 30.03 -7.35 -15.66
N PRO A 41 28.97 -8.11 -15.31
CA PRO A 41 28.01 -7.78 -14.23
C PRO A 41 28.56 -7.87 -12.80
N SER A 42 29.74 -8.46 -12.61
CA SER A 42 30.33 -8.70 -11.28
C SER A 42 30.94 -7.46 -10.61
N ALA A 43 30.95 -6.30 -11.28
CA ALA A 43 31.50 -5.05 -10.73
C ALA A 43 30.48 -4.23 -9.90
N LEU A 44 29.20 -4.62 -9.87
CA LEU A 44 28.17 -3.94 -9.04
C LEU A 44 28.35 -4.16 -7.53
N ILE A 45 29.29 -5.02 -7.10
CA ILE A 45 29.53 -5.39 -5.70
C ILE A 45 30.79 -4.71 -5.11
N SER A 46 31.60 -4.01 -5.92
CA SER A 46 32.76 -3.26 -5.42
C SER A 46 32.62 -1.78 -5.73
N GLY A 47 32.15 -1.03 -4.73
CA GLY A 47 32.28 0.43 -4.71
C GLY A 47 33.75 0.82 -4.68
N GLN A 48 34.33 1.06 -5.86
CA GLN A 48 35.53 1.87 -5.97
C GLN A 48 35.14 3.30 -6.30
N SER A 49 35.46 4.17 -5.35
CA SER A 49 35.32 5.62 -5.41
C SER A 49 36.17 6.15 -6.57
N SER A 50 35.54 6.50 -7.69
CA SER A 50 36.18 7.32 -8.71
C SER A 50 35.94 8.79 -8.37
N SER A 51 37.05 9.46 -8.08
CA SER A 51 37.16 10.85 -7.70
C SER A 51 36.86 11.79 -8.88
N GLY A 52 36.08 12.84 -8.62
CA GLY A 52 36.35 14.16 -9.21
C GLY A 52 35.61 14.58 -10.48
N SER A 53 34.48 13.99 -10.86
CA SER A 53 33.57 14.65 -11.81
C SER A 53 32.51 15.41 -11.02
N ARG A 54 32.30 16.70 -11.32
CA ARG A 54 31.20 17.51 -10.76
C ARG A 54 29.90 16.76 -11.02
N LEU A 55 29.34 16.15 -9.97
CA LEU A 55 28.05 15.45 -10.00
C LEU A 55 27.01 16.47 -10.47
N VAL A 56 26.56 16.31 -11.72
CA VAL A 56 25.33 16.95 -12.18
C VAL A 56 24.24 16.44 -11.26
N GLU A 57 23.69 17.33 -10.43
CA GLU A 57 22.63 17.00 -9.50
C GLU A 57 21.49 16.33 -10.29
N ALA A 58 21.14 15.09 -9.93
CA ALA A 58 20.08 14.37 -10.61
C ALA A 58 18.77 15.20 -10.48
N PRO A 59 17.97 15.34 -11.56
CA PRO A 59 16.71 16.04 -11.53
C PRO A 59 15.86 15.42 -10.44
N ARG A 60 15.17 16.29 -9.70
CA ARG A 60 14.43 15.91 -8.52
C ARG A 60 12.98 15.67 -8.91
N PRO A 61 12.33 14.59 -8.42
CA PRO A 61 10.91 14.43 -8.63
C PRO A 61 10.17 15.56 -7.94
N THR A 62 8.96 15.84 -8.42
CA THR A 62 8.04 16.76 -7.76
C THR A 62 7.77 16.29 -6.32
N GLN A 63 7.56 17.23 -5.39
CA GLN A 63 7.09 16.92 -4.03
C GLN A 63 5.57 16.67 -3.99
N LEU A 64 4.89 16.88 -5.12
CA LEU A 64 3.45 16.75 -5.26
C LEU A 64 3.08 15.34 -5.73
N CYS A 65 2.23 14.66 -4.96
CA CYS A 65 1.82 13.28 -5.20
C CYS A 65 0.90 13.12 -6.42
N HIS A 66 0.89 11.94 -7.02
CA HIS A 66 -0.23 11.48 -7.85
C HIS A 66 -1.29 10.83 -6.94
N TRP A 67 -2.49 10.58 -7.46
CA TRP A 67 -3.55 9.93 -6.69
C TRP A 67 -4.50 9.12 -7.56
N ALA A 68 -4.98 8.02 -6.99
CA ALA A 68 -6.06 7.21 -7.54
C ALA A 68 -7.43 7.65 -7.00
N ILE A 69 -8.42 7.73 -7.89
CA ILE A 69 -9.82 8.00 -7.59
C ILE A 69 -10.63 6.78 -8.03
N HIS A 70 -11.25 6.09 -7.07
CA HIS A 70 -12.20 5.02 -7.35
C HIS A 70 -13.56 5.64 -7.73
N HIS A 71 -14.23 5.07 -8.73
CA HIS A 71 -15.57 5.48 -9.17
C HIS A 71 -16.47 4.26 -9.41
N ARG A 72 -17.79 4.48 -9.27
CA ARG A 72 -18.80 3.50 -9.66
C ARG A 72 -19.03 3.50 -11.17
N ASN A 73 -19.41 2.35 -11.71
CA ASN A 73 -19.87 2.20 -13.09
C ASN A 73 -21.20 2.92 -13.39
N THR A 74 -21.77 3.63 -12.41
CA THR A 74 -23.01 4.41 -12.54
C THR A 74 -22.78 5.85 -13.00
N VAL A 75 -21.56 6.36 -12.96
CA VAL A 75 -21.23 7.66 -13.55
C VAL A 75 -20.89 7.43 -15.02
N HIS A 76 -21.78 7.83 -15.92
CA HIS A 76 -21.51 7.85 -17.36
C HIS A 76 -20.40 8.85 -17.65
N TYR A 77 -19.15 8.40 -17.55
CA TYR A 77 -18.05 9.08 -18.19
C TYR A 77 -18.25 8.96 -19.70
N GLU A 78 -18.38 10.10 -20.36
CA GLU A 78 -18.27 10.14 -21.82
C GLU A 78 -16.79 9.88 -22.11
N PHE A 79 -16.44 8.62 -22.36
CA PHE A 79 -15.15 8.30 -22.95
C PHE A 79 -15.03 9.17 -24.19
N LEU A 80 -14.07 10.09 -24.19
CA LEU A 80 -13.66 10.74 -25.44
C LEU A 80 -13.50 9.60 -26.45
N PRO A 81 -14.17 9.66 -27.62
CA PRO A 81 -14.21 8.54 -28.54
C PRO A 81 -12.79 8.05 -28.69
N SER A 82 -12.57 6.82 -28.23
CA SER A 82 -11.26 6.21 -28.33
C SER A 82 -10.89 6.32 -29.80
N PHE A 83 -9.80 7.03 -30.08
CA PHE A 83 -9.29 7.07 -31.44
C PHE A 83 -9.25 5.62 -31.91
N PRO A 84 -9.75 5.31 -33.12
CA PRO A 84 -9.76 3.93 -33.60
C PRO A 84 -8.40 3.31 -33.32
N ARG A 85 -8.36 2.05 -32.87
CA ARG A 85 -7.12 1.30 -32.66
C ARG A 85 -6.45 1.16 -34.03
N VAL A 86 -5.70 2.19 -34.41
CA VAL A 86 -4.96 2.26 -35.67
C VAL A 86 -3.55 1.80 -35.36
N GLU A 87 -3.07 0.90 -36.20
CA GLU A 87 -1.69 0.47 -36.20
C GLU A 87 -0.78 1.70 -36.40
N GLN A 88 0.03 2.00 -35.39
CA GLN A 88 0.92 3.14 -35.39
C GLN A 88 2.23 2.77 -36.09
N GLU A 89 2.54 3.44 -37.21
CA GLU A 89 3.74 3.14 -38.01
C GLU A 89 5.06 3.56 -37.33
N SER A 90 5.01 4.54 -36.43
CA SER A 90 6.20 5.04 -35.72
C SER A 90 5.89 5.48 -34.29
N PHE A 91 6.76 5.10 -33.37
CA PHE A 91 6.64 5.44 -31.95
C PHE A 91 7.71 6.46 -31.56
N ASP A 92 7.29 7.57 -30.97
CA ASP A 92 8.22 8.44 -30.25
C ASP A 92 8.48 7.84 -28.86
N LEU A 93 9.66 7.26 -28.66
CA LEU A 93 10.06 6.69 -27.37
C LEU A 93 10.15 7.74 -26.25
N GLY A 94 10.27 9.03 -26.60
CA GLY A 94 10.28 10.14 -25.64
C GLY A 94 8.89 10.61 -25.22
N ASP A 95 7.84 10.27 -25.97
CA ASP A 95 6.46 10.71 -25.70
C ASP A 95 5.50 9.52 -25.62
N GLN A 96 5.31 9.02 -24.40
CA GLN A 96 4.37 7.92 -24.10
C GLN A 96 2.91 8.31 -24.38
N SER A 97 2.55 9.60 -24.36
CA SER A 97 1.17 10.04 -24.61
C SER A 97 0.77 9.86 -26.07
N SER A 98 1.74 9.70 -26.96
CA SER A 98 1.54 9.45 -28.38
C SER A 98 1.25 7.98 -28.72
N TRP A 99 1.34 7.07 -27.76
CA TRP A 99 1.24 5.62 -28.02
C TRP A 99 -0.22 5.16 -28.02
N THR A 100 -0.59 4.37 -29.04
CA THR A 100 -1.92 3.76 -29.12
C THR A 100 -1.93 2.35 -28.53
N ALA A 101 -3.13 1.92 -28.12
CA ALA A 101 -3.38 0.54 -27.70
C ALA A 101 -3.29 -0.42 -28.89
N TRP A 102 -2.75 -1.60 -28.66
CA TRP A 102 -2.63 -2.65 -29.67
C TRP A 102 -3.99 -3.13 -30.17
N THR A 103 -4.05 -3.47 -31.46
CA THR A 103 -5.19 -4.18 -32.04
C THR A 103 -5.23 -5.62 -31.54
N ASP A 104 -6.38 -6.28 -31.70
CA ASP A 104 -6.55 -7.67 -31.25
C ASP A 104 -5.60 -8.63 -31.98
N SER A 105 -5.26 -8.35 -33.25
CA SER A 105 -4.26 -9.12 -33.99
C SER A 105 -2.86 -8.97 -33.40
N GLN A 106 -2.51 -7.79 -32.90
CA GLN A 106 -1.23 -7.51 -32.27
C GLN A 106 -1.13 -8.12 -30.86
N ARG A 107 -2.25 -8.25 -30.14
CA ARG A 107 -2.33 -8.95 -28.84
C ARG A 107 -2.35 -10.48 -28.95
N SER A 108 -2.41 -11.05 -30.16
CA SER A 108 -2.49 -12.50 -30.34
C SER A 108 -1.20 -13.25 -29.94
N GLN A 109 -0.08 -12.54 -29.79
CA GLN A 109 1.19 -13.09 -29.32
C GLN A 109 1.24 -13.06 -27.78
N SER A 110 1.57 -14.18 -27.14
CA SER A 110 1.74 -14.19 -25.67
C SER A 110 3.00 -13.44 -25.23
N TYR A 111 2.92 -12.84 -24.04
CA TYR A 111 4.06 -12.16 -23.43
C TYR A 111 5.23 -13.10 -23.16
N GLN A 112 4.94 -14.32 -22.68
CA GLN A 112 5.94 -15.34 -22.43
C GLN A 112 6.69 -15.73 -23.70
N ASN A 113 5.98 -16.02 -24.81
CA ASN A 113 6.61 -16.30 -26.10
C ASN A 113 7.39 -15.06 -26.57
N SER A 114 6.85 -13.88 -26.27
CA SER A 114 7.50 -12.59 -26.40
C SER A 114 8.96 -12.63 -25.89
N ILE A 115 9.07 -12.88 -24.58
CA ILE A 115 10.36 -12.92 -23.88
C ILE A 115 11.24 -14.07 -24.41
N HIS A 116 10.66 -15.24 -24.64
CA HIS A 116 11.37 -16.41 -25.16
C HIS A 116 12.11 -16.08 -26.47
N GLU A 117 11.39 -15.50 -27.43
CA GLU A 117 11.95 -15.08 -28.72
C GLU A 117 13.04 -14.01 -28.56
N ALA A 118 12.88 -13.11 -27.59
CA ALA A 118 13.89 -12.09 -27.31
C ALA A 118 15.19 -12.69 -26.76
N PHE A 119 15.11 -13.77 -25.97
CA PHE A 119 16.28 -14.49 -25.50
C PHE A 119 16.99 -15.26 -26.62
N ILE A 120 16.24 -15.97 -27.46
CA ILE A 120 16.79 -16.70 -28.62
C ILE A 120 17.55 -15.75 -29.55
N HIS A 121 16.96 -14.59 -29.83
CA HIS A 121 17.50 -13.63 -30.79
C HIS A 121 18.42 -12.58 -30.16
N ASN A 122 18.82 -12.73 -28.89
CA ASN A 122 19.68 -11.80 -28.15
C ASN A 122 19.19 -10.33 -28.22
N ARG A 123 17.87 -10.11 -28.26
CA ARG A 123 17.28 -8.76 -28.46
C ARG A 123 17.43 -7.85 -27.26
N PHE A 124 17.78 -8.41 -26.10
CA PHE A 124 17.97 -7.70 -24.84
C PHE A 124 19.38 -7.09 -24.69
N SER A 125 20.33 -7.44 -25.57
CA SER A 125 21.71 -6.92 -25.55
C SER A 125 22.11 -6.31 -26.90
N THR A 126 23.05 -5.37 -26.87
CA THR A 126 23.74 -4.88 -28.07
C THR A 126 25.03 -5.64 -28.37
N THR A 127 25.46 -6.53 -27.46
CA THR A 127 26.62 -7.41 -27.63
C THR A 127 26.30 -8.48 -28.69
N ALA A 128 27.25 -8.79 -29.58
CA ALA A 128 27.07 -9.85 -30.57
C ALA A 128 26.79 -11.20 -29.86
N PRO A 129 25.89 -12.07 -30.37
CA PRO A 129 25.54 -13.33 -29.73
C PRO A 129 26.75 -14.21 -29.38
N GLU A 130 27.81 -14.17 -30.19
CA GLU A 130 29.05 -14.93 -30.00
C GLU A 130 29.92 -14.39 -28.85
N GLU A 131 29.66 -13.15 -28.42
CA GLU A 131 30.39 -12.45 -27.37
C GLU A 131 29.62 -12.39 -26.04
N VAL A 132 28.40 -12.93 -26.00
CA VAL A 132 27.61 -13.04 -24.75
C VAL A 132 28.23 -14.13 -23.87
N PRO A 133 28.46 -13.89 -22.56
CA PRO A 133 29.14 -14.85 -21.68
C PRO A 133 28.48 -16.23 -21.57
N ILE A 134 27.21 -16.33 -21.97
CA ILE A 134 26.43 -17.57 -22.05
C ILE A 134 25.92 -17.64 -23.48
N ALA A 135 26.18 -18.75 -24.17
CA ALA A 135 25.68 -18.95 -25.52
C ALA A 135 24.14 -18.90 -25.53
N CYS A 136 23.56 -18.13 -26.46
CA CYS A 136 22.11 -18.02 -26.62
C CYS A 136 21.44 -19.40 -26.81
N GLU A 137 22.16 -20.35 -27.40
CA GLU A 137 21.75 -21.74 -27.55
C GLU A 137 21.53 -22.44 -26.20
N VAL A 138 22.40 -22.22 -25.22
CA VAL A 138 22.27 -22.81 -23.86
C VAL A 138 21.11 -22.16 -23.10
N VAL A 139 20.91 -20.85 -23.25
CA VAL A 139 19.76 -20.15 -22.66
C VAL A 139 18.46 -20.66 -23.29
N SER A 140 18.42 -20.80 -24.61
CA SER A 140 17.27 -21.37 -25.32
C SER A 140 16.99 -22.80 -24.90
N GLU A 141 18.02 -23.65 -24.76
CA GLU A 141 17.87 -25.03 -24.33
C GLU A 141 17.30 -25.11 -22.92
N VAL A 142 17.85 -24.32 -21.97
CA VAL A 142 17.36 -24.26 -20.58
C VAL A 142 15.92 -23.78 -20.50
N ILE A 143 15.56 -22.72 -21.23
CA ILE A 143 14.19 -22.20 -21.24
C ILE A 143 13.24 -23.22 -21.89
N SER A 144 13.63 -23.84 -23.01
CA SER A 144 12.82 -24.87 -23.68
C SER A 144 12.66 -26.17 -22.89
N THR A 145 13.51 -26.41 -21.88
CA THR A 145 13.44 -27.59 -21.01
C THR A 145 12.37 -27.43 -19.92
N SER A 146 12.05 -26.20 -19.50
CA SER A 146 10.98 -25.93 -18.54
C SER A 146 10.44 -24.50 -18.71
N ASP A 147 9.22 -24.39 -19.23
CA ASP A 147 8.52 -23.11 -19.41
C ASP A 147 8.11 -22.43 -18.09
N MET A 148 8.16 -23.17 -16.97
CA MET A 148 7.53 -22.76 -15.71
C MET A 148 8.24 -21.58 -15.02
N PRO A 149 9.58 -21.54 -14.89
CA PRO A 149 10.27 -20.40 -14.30
C PRO A 149 10.04 -19.12 -15.11
N LEU A 150 10.03 -19.21 -16.45
CA LEU A 150 9.78 -18.06 -17.30
C LEU A 150 8.35 -17.51 -17.14
N ALA A 151 7.37 -18.40 -16.93
CA ALA A 151 5.99 -18.00 -16.67
C ALA A 151 5.86 -17.27 -15.31
N LEU A 152 6.51 -17.78 -14.26
CA LEU A 152 6.57 -17.12 -12.94
C LEU A 152 7.28 -15.76 -13.00
N ASP A 153 8.42 -15.68 -13.69
CA ASP A 153 9.14 -14.41 -13.90
C ASP A 153 8.26 -13.41 -14.68
N SER A 154 7.52 -13.89 -15.69
CA SER A 154 6.61 -13.07 -16.48
C SER A 154 5.50 -12.45 -15.61
N LEU A 155 4.88 -13.26 -14.76
CA LEU A 155 3.89 -12.80 -13.79
C LEU A 155 4.50 -11.81 -12.79
N ALA A 156 5.70 -12.10 -12.26
CA ALA A 156 6.40 -11.20 -11.34
C ALA A 156 6.67 -9.83 -11.98
N PHE A 157 7.16 -9.80 -13.24
CA PHE A 157 7.37 -8.54 -13.94
C PHE A 157 6.07 -7.77 -14.19
N ALA A 158 4.96 -8.47 -14.47
CA ALA A 158 3.65 -7.84 -14.64
C ALA A 158 3.16 -7.18 -13.34
N ILE A 159 3.31 -7.87 -12.20
CA ILE A 159 2.99 -7.35 -10.86
C ILE A 159 3.85 -6.13 -10.53
N MET A 160 5.18 -6.24 -10.65
CA MET A 160 6.11 -5.12 -10.39
C MET A 160 5.80 -3.90 -11.26
N ALA A 161 5.44 -4.14 -12.53
CA ALA A 161 5.10 -3.09 -13.48
C ALA A 161 3.75 -2.42 -13.22
N GLY A 162 2.87 -3.03 -12.42
CA GLY A 162 1.52 -2.51 -12.21
C GLY A 162 0.56 -2.80 -13.36
N ASN A 163 0.86 -3.77 -14.25
CA ASN A 163 0.05 -4.04 -15.43
C ASN A 163 -0.98 -5.15 -15.15
N ILE A 164 -2.18 -4.74 -14.73
CA ILE A 164 -3.29 -5.65 -14.37
C ILE A 164 -3.75 -6.46 -15.59
N GLU A 165 -3.87 -5.84 -16.77
CA GLU A 165 -4.28 -6.56 -18.00
C GLU A 165 -3.33 -7.73 -18.31
N LEU A 166 -2.02 -7.49 -18.24
CA LEU A 166 -1.02 -8.53 -18.48
C LEU A 166 -1.06 -9.64 -17.42
N ILE A 167 -1.42 -9.32 -16.17
CA ILE A 167 -1.59 -10.34 -15.13
C ILE A 167 -2.75 -11.25 -15.49
N SER A 168 -3.91 -10.69 -15.85
CA SER A 168 -5.09 -11.46 -16.26
C SER A 168 -4.79 -12.32 -17.50
N GLU A 169 -4.11 -11.76 -18.51
CA GLU A 169 -3.66 -12.51 -19.69
C GLU A 169 -2.74 -13.68 -19.30
N THR A 170 -1.74 -13.42 -18.45
CA THR A 170 -0.75 -14.43 -18.03
C THR A 170 -1.40 -15.56 -17.21
N LEU A 171 -2.26 -15.22 -16.25
CA LEU A 171 -2.96 -16.21 -15.42
C LEU A 171 -3.95 -17.03 -16.25
N SER A 172 -4.66 -16.39 -17.19
CA SER A 172 -5.55 -17.09 -18.13
C SER A 172 -4.79 -18.08 -19.01
N GLU A 173 -3.62 -17.72 -19.54
CA GLU A 173 -2.77 -18.66 -20.31
C GLU A 173 -2.29 -19.85 -19.46
N MET A 174 -1.90 -19.59 -18.21
CA MET A 174 -1.53 -20.65 -17.25
C MET A 174 -2.69 -21.58 -16.92
N TRP A 175 -3.92 -21.05 -16.86
CA TRP A 175 -5.14 -21.80 -16.66
C TRP A 175 -5.45 -22.73 -17.83
N HIS A 176 -5.48 -22.18 -19.05
CA HIS A 176 -5.80 -22.93 -20.27
C HIS A 176 -4.79 -24.05 -20.57
N SER A 177 -3.53 -23.87 -20.16
CA SER A 177 -2.48 -24.87 -20.32
C SER A 177 -2.48 -25.97 -19.25
N ALA A 178 -3.42 -25.94 -18.30
CA ALA A 178 -3.48 -26.81 -17.12
C ALA A 178 -2.18 -26.83 -16.28
N LYS A 179 -1.34 -25.80 -16.44
CA LYS A 179 -0.05 -25.64 -15.75
C LYS A 179 -0.22 -25.04 -14.35
N ILE A 180 -1.31 -24.28 -14.12
CA ILE A 180 -1.52 -23.51 -12.89
C ILE A 180 -1.56 -24.38 -11.62
N TRP A 181 -2.18 -25.56 -11.68
CA TRP A 181 -2.25 -26.50 -10.55
C TRP A 181 -0.90 -27.13 -10.18
N ARG A 182 0.15 -26.91 -10.99
CA ARG A 182 1.52 -27.37 -10.73
C ARG A 182 2.46 -26.21 -10.40
N LEU A 183 1.97 -24.97 -10.41
CA LEU A 183 2.80 -23.79 -10.16
C LEU A 183 3.00 -23.59 -8.67
N ASP A 184 4.28 -23.55 -8.31
CA ASP A 184 4.70 -23.09 -7.00
C ASP A 184 5.01 -21.59 -7.08
N PHE A 185 4.08 -20.77 -6.58
CA PHE A 185 4.24 -19.32 -6.54
C PHE A 185 5.15 -18.83 -5.40
N THR A 186 5.66 -19.71 -4.54
CA THR A 186 6.59 -19.34 -3.45
C THR A 186 7.91 -18.75 -3.98
N GLY A 187 8.24 -18.97 -5.26
CA GLY A 187 9.40 -18.31 -5.87
C GLY A 187 9.25 -16.80 -6.05
N ILE A 188 8.00 -16.29 -6.08
CA ILE A 188 7.72 -14.87 -6.39
C ILE A 188 6.90 -14.17 -5.31
N TYR A 189 6.18 -14.91 -4.45
CA TYR A 189 5.29 -14.37 -3.40
C TYR A 189 4.42 -13.21 -3.91
N PRO A 190 3.42 -13.47 -4.78
CA PRO A 190 2.76 -12.45 -5.59
C PRO A 190 2.11 -11.34 -4.75
N TYR A 191 1.51 -11.67 -3.60
CA TYR A 191 0.92 -10.70 -2.68
C TYR A 191 1.97 -9.77 -2.06
N HIS A 192 3.08 -10.33 -1.56
CA HIS A 192 4.21 -9.56 -1.00
C HIS A 192 4.87 -8.68 -2.07
N LEU A 193 4.98 -9.19 -3.29
CA LEU A 193 5.52 -8.44 -4.43
C LEU A 193 4.62 -7.25 -4.76
N ALA A 194 3.30 -7.45 -4.81
CA ALA A 194 2.34 -6.36 -5.01
C ALA A 194 2.41 -5.29 -3.89
N ALA A 195 2.51 -5.71 -2.62
CA ALA A 195 2.68 -4.80 -1.49
C ALA A 195 4.01 -4.03 -1.52
N SER A 196 5.09 -4.67 -2.00
CA SER A 196 6.42 -4.06 -2.14
C SER A 196 6.47 -3.04 -3.29
N PHE A 197 5.73 -3.27 -4.37
CA PHE A 197 5.63 -2.39 -5.54
C PHE A 197 4.33 -1.59 -5.57
N LEU A 198 3.78 -1.29 -4.40
CA LEU A 198 2.56 -0.50 -4.24
C LEU A 198 2.71 0.87 -4.91
N ASP A 199 1.69 1.27 -5.67
CA ASP A 199 1.61 2.55 -6.38
C ASP A 199 0.26 3.20 -6.15
N GLY A 200 0.17 4.02 -5.10
CA GLY A 200 -1.02 4.77 -4.73
C GLY A 200 -1.45 5.83 -5.73
N GLY A 201 -0.57 6.21 -6.66
CA GLY A 201 -0.90 7.17 -7.72
C GLY A 201 -1.61 6.53 -8.91
N ARG A 202 -1.30 5.27 -9.21
CA ARG A 202 -1.74 4.59 -10.45
C ARG A 202 -2.47 3.28 -10.28
N THR A 203 -2.38 2.60 -9.15
CA THR A 203 -3.11 1.35 -8.93
C THR A 203 -3.79 1.29 -7.57
N CYS A 204 -3.39 2.13 -6.62
CA CYS A 204 -3.89 2.08 -5.24
C CYS A 204 -3.81 0.63 -4.71
N CYS A 205 -4.95 0.06 -4.31
CA CYS A 205 -5.11 -1.31 -3.84
C CYS A 205 -5.42 -2.34 -4.93
N LEU A 206 -5.71 -1.92 -6.17
CA LEU A 206 -6.30 -2.77 -7.21
C LEU A 206 -5.44 -3.98 -7.56
N MET A 207 -4.11 -3.83 -7.47
CA MET A 207 -3.20 -4.94 -7.72
C MET A 207 -3.40 -6.08 -6.71
N LEU A 208 -3.45 -5.76 -5.41
CA LEU A 208 -3.70 -6.75 -4.37
C LEU A 208 -5.11 -7.32 -4.47
N HIS A 209 -6.11 -6.47 -4.71
CA HIS A 209 -7.49 -6.90 -4.90
C HIS A 209 -7.64 -7.89 -6.06
N HIS A 210 -7.09 -7.55 -7.23
CA HIS A 210 -7.13 -8.41 -8.41
C HIS A 210 -6.41 -9.75 -8.17
N LEU A 211 -5.23 -9.73 -7.54
CA LEU A 211 -4.52 -10.96 -7.21
C LEU A 211 -5.32 -11.83 -6.24
N THR A 212 -5.97 -11.26 -5.24
CA THR A 212 -6.83 -12.02 -4.31
C THR A 212 -7.94 -12.72 -5.07
N LEU A 213 -8.62 -12.04 -5.99
CA LEU A 213 -9.71 -12.64 -6.78
C LEU A 213 -9.18 -13.77 -7.68
N GLU A 214 -8.19 -13.49 -8.53
CA GLU A 214 -7.71 -14.44 -9.53
C GLU A 214 -7.00 -15.66 -8.93
N LEU A 215 -6.23 -15.47 -7.84
CA LEU A 215 -5.44 -16.55 -7.24
C LEU A 215 -6.22 -17.37 -6.21
N GLN A 216 -7.34 -16.84 -5.68
CA GLN A 216 -8.23 -17.60 -4.81
C GLN A 216 -8.78 -18.83 -5.53
N ASP A 217 -9.22 -18.66 -6.79
CA ASP A 217 -9.72 -19.75 -7.64
C ASP A 217 -8.62 -20.76 -8.03
N CYS A 218 -7.35 -20.35 -7.93
CA CYS A 218 -6.19 -21.18 -8.23
C CYS A 218 -5.68 -22.01 -7.03
N HIS A 219 -6.46 -22.13 -5.95
CA HIS A 219 -6.02 -22.73 -4.67
C HIS A 219 -4.77 -22.06 -4.08
N TYR A 220 -4.53 -20.79 -4.41
CA TYR A 220 -3.46 -19.98 -3.81
C TYR A 220 -4.03 -18.77 -3.05
N PRO A 221 -4.99 -18.98 -2.12
CA PRO A 221 -5.58 -17.89 -1.36
C PRO A 221 -4.53 -17.17 -0.51
N ILE A 222 -4.76 -15.89 -0.25
CA ILE A 222 -3.87 -15.07 0.57
C ILE A 222 -3.73 -15.62 2.00
N ALA A 223 -4.76 -16.21 2.60
CA ALA A 223 -4.69 -16.87 3.90
C ALA A 223 -3.54 -17.88 4.03
N LEU A 224 -3.29 -18.69 2.99
CA LEU A 224 -2.26 -19.72 3.00
C LEU A 224 -0.88 -19.20 2.60
N ASN A 225 -0.83 -18.00 2.03
CA ASN A 225 0.37 -17.40 1.43
C ASN A 225 0.65 -16.01 1.99
N ASN A 226 0.19 -15.75 3.22
CA ASN A 226 0.36 -14.47 3.89
C ASN A 226 1.80 -14.24 4.36
N VAL A 227 2.57 -15.30 4.61
CA VAL A 227 3.93 -15.21 5.16
C VAL A 227 4.95 -15.67 4.12
N ASP A 228 5.98 -14.86 3.88
CA ASP A 228 7.05 -15.18 2.93
C ASP A 228 8.22 -15.97 3.57
N SER A 229 9.26 -16.24 2.76
CA SER A 229 10.49 -16.90 3.21
C SER A 229 11.31 -16.11 4.24
N ASN A 230 11.08 -14.80 4.38
CA ASN A 230 11.70 -13.94 5.39
C ASN A 230 10.87 -13.84 6.67
N GLU A 231 9.75 -14.59 6.72
CA GLU A 231 8.72 -14.52 7.76
C GLU A 231 7.98 -13.16 7.80
N HIS A 232 7.99 -12.41 6.69
CA HIS A 232 7.21 -11.18 6.55
C HIS A 232 5.78 -11.51 6.14
N THR A 233 4.82 -10.89 6.81
CA THR A 233 3.42 -10.89 6.35
C THR A 233 3.23 -9.97 5.13
N VAL A 234 2.12 -10.07 4.40
CA VAL A 234 1.79 -9.08 3.36
C VAL A 234 1.63 -7.68 3.98
N LEU A 235 1.08 -7.59 5.19
CA LEU A 235 0.99 -6.37 5.98
C LEU A 235 2.38 -5.80 6.32
N ASP A 236 3.36 -6.66 6.64
CA ASP A 236 4.75 -6.24 6.86
C ASP A 236 5.35 -5.58 5.62
N CYS A 237 5.08 -6.11 4.43
CA CYS A 237 5.51 -5.50 3.18
C CYS A 237 4.88 -4.11 2.96
N LEU A 238 3.61 -3.90 3.36
CA LEU A 238 3.00 -2.56 3.36
C LEU A 238 3.72 -1.61 4.34
N MET A 239 4.03 -2.09 5.55
CA MET A 239 4.76 -1.30 6.55
C MET A 239 6.19 -0.96 6.09
N ILE A 240 6.88 -1.90 5.43
CA ILE A 240 8.17 -1.66 4.78
C ILE A 240 8.03 -0.56 3.71
N SER A 241 7.01 -0.62 2.86
CA SER A 241 6.75 0.39 1.82
C SER A 241 6.53 1.79 2.42
N VAL A 242 5.85 1.90 3.57
CA VAL A 242 5.70 3.16 4.32
C VAL A 242 7.05 3.66 4.83
N LEU A 243 7.79 2.83 5.57
CA LEU A 243 9.09 3.22 6.15
C LEU A 243 10.09 3.61 5.06
N ARG A 244 10.16 2.81 3.98
CA ARG A 244 11.00 3.07 2.81
C ARG A 244 10.74 4.44 2.21
N SER A 245 9.48 4.83 2.06
CA SER A 245 9.09 6.03 1.32
C SER A 245 9.10 7.30 2.18
N HIS A 246 8.91 7.15 3.50
CA HIS A 246 8.65 8.28 4.40
C HIS A 246 9.67 8.45 5.53
N THR A 247 10.69 7.59 5.62
CA THR A 247 11.78 7.72 6.61
C THR A 247 13.18 7.66 5.97
N ASN A 248 14.23 7.93 6.74
CA ASN A 248 15.63 7.72 6.33
C ASN A 248 16.22 6.37 6.80
N LEU A 249 15.41 5.48 7.38
CA LEU A 249 15.87 4.19 7.90
C LEU A 249 16.60 3.36 6.84
N SER A 250 17.51 2.52 7.30
CA SER A 250 18.13 1.46 6.51
C SER A 250 17.32 0.16 6.56
N PRO A 251 17.38 -0.69 5.51
CA PRO A 251 16.70 -1.98 5.51
C PRO A 251 17.04 -2.88 6.70
N ALA A 252 18.30 -2.87 7.15
CA ALA A 252 18.80 -3.69 8.25
C ALA A 252 18.21 -3.31 9.61
N GLU A 253 17.74 -2.06 9.78
CA GLU A 253 17.06 -1.61 11.01
C GLU A 253 15.63 -2.16 11.10
N VAL A 254 14.99 -2.42 9.95
CA VAL A 254 13.60 -2.87 9.86
C VAL A 254 13.50 -4.39 9.91
N SER A 255 14.41 -5.11 9.25
CA SER A 255 14.45 -6.57 9.28
C SER A 255 15.86 -7.13 9.20
N THR A 256 16.12 -8.16 10.01
CA THR A 256 17.39 -8.91 10.00
C THR A 256 17.64 -9.60 8.67
N SER A 257 16.60 -9.98 7.93
CA SER A 257 16.68 -10.56 6.59
C SER A 257 17.28 -9.60 5.56
N PHE A 258 17.32 -8.29 5.86
CA PHE A 258 17.86 -7.25 4.98
C PHE A 258 19.27 -6.78 5.37
N VAL A 259 20.00 -7.48 6.23
CA VAL A 259 21.33 -7.05 6.68
C VAL A 259 22.34 -6.90 5.53
N GLN A 260 22.15 -7.63 4.43
CA GLN A 260 22.99 -7.54 3.23
C GLN A 260 22.41 -6.60 2.15
N CYS A 261 21.22 -6.05 2.38
CA CYS A 261 20.53 -5.19 1.43
C CYS A 261 20.95 -3.74 1.65
N THR A 262 21.42 -3.09 0.58
CA THR A 262 21.75 -1.66 0.60
C THR A 262 20.56 -0.75 0.34
N ARG A 263 19.45 -1.33 -0.16
CA ARG A 263 18.20 -0.65 -0.54
C ARG A 263 17.00 -1.53 -0.19
N PHE A 264 15.83 -0.92 -0.01
CA PHE A 264 14.61 -1.69 0.23
C PHE A 264 14.12 -2.36 -1.07
N PRO A 265 13.44 -3.52 -0.98
CA PRO A 265 12.65 -4.02 -2.11
C PRO A 265 11.63 -2.97 -2.58
N GLY A 266 11.48 -2.79 -3.89
CA GLY A 266 10.52 -1.87 -4.50
C GLY A 266 10.86 -0.37 -4.37
N GLU A 267 12.07 0.01 -3.93
CA GLU A 267 12.46 1.42 -3.77
C GLU A 267 12.44 2.23 -5.08
N GLU A 268 12.52 1.54 -6.21
CA GLU A 268 12.31 2.11 -7.54
C GLU A 268 10.90 2.63 -7.81
N LYS A 269 9.92 2.34 -6.95
CA LYS A 269 8.53 2.79 -7.09
C LYS A 269 8.06 3.55 -5.85
N ASP A 270 7.64 4.78 -6.07
CA ASP A 270 7.11 5.64 -5.01
C ASP A 270 5.68 5.25 -4.68
N ILE A 271 5.40 5.04 -3.40
CA ILE A 271 4.08 4.64 -2.90
C ILE A 271 2.98 5.65 -3.25
N CYS A 272 3.30 6.93 -3.46
CA CYS A 272 2.34 7.97 -3.87
C CYS A 272 2.50 8.40 -5.35
N GLY A 273 3.20 7.60 -6.16
CA GLY A 273 3.23 7.69 -7.62
C GLY A 273 4.05 8.84 -8.19
N ARG A 274 4.95 9.47 -7.43
CA ARG A 274 5.80 10.58 -7.92
C ARG A 274 6.94 10.12 -8.82
N TRP A 275 7.38 8.88 -8.64
CA TRP A 275 8.33 8.22 -9.54
C TRP A 275 8.08 6.71 -9.61
N ASP A 276 8.65 6.14 -10.65
CA ASP A 276 8.72 4.71 -10.95
C ASP A 276 10.06 4.43 -11.67
N ALA A 277 10.44 3.16 -11.85
CA ALA A 277 11.69 2.68 -12.44
C ALA A 277 12.04 3.30 -13.81
N ASN A 278 11.04 3.80 -14.55
CA ASN A 278 11.22 4.47 -15.84
C ASN A 278 11.21 6.01 -15.77
N SER A 279 11.09 6.62 -14.60
CA SER A 279 11.06 8.08 -14.43
C SER A 279 12.43 8.70 -14.76
N PRO A 280 12.50 9.82 -15.50
CA PRO A 280 13.76 10.45 -15.88
C PRO A 280 14.71 10.71 -14.69
N GLU A 281 14.15 11.15 -13.57
CA GLU A 281 14.84 11.48 -12.32
C GLU A 281 15.57 10.26 -11.77
N LEU A 282 14.84 9.16 -11.59
CA LEU A 282 15.37 7.91 -11.04
C LEU A 282 16.44 7.30 -11.94
N ARG A 283 16.25 7.41 -13.26
CA ARG A 283 17.22 6.90 -14.24
C ARG A 283 18.51 7.69 -14.21
N GLN A 284 18.44 9.01 -14.08
CA GLN A 284 19.64 9.84 -13.93
C GLN A 284 20.34 9.61 -12.59
N LEU A 285 19.58 9.39 -11.51
CA LEU A 285 20.12 9.01 -10.21
C LEU A 285 20.96 7.73 -10.32
N TYR A 286 20.40 6.67 -10.90
CA TYR A 286 21.11 5.39 -11.07
C TYR A 286 22.30 5.52 -12.03
N LYS A 287 22.19 6.32 -13.09
CA LYS A 287 23.31 6.63 -14.00
C LYS A 287 24.47 7.35 -13.30
N SER A 288 24.20 8.09 -12.22
CA SER A 288 25.22 8.74 -11.40
C SER A 288 25.92 7.78 -10.41
N GLY A 289 25.53 6.50 -10.40
CA GLY A 289 26.09 5.47 -9.51
C GLY A 289 25.43 5.44 -8.12
N GLN A 290 24.38 6.22 -7.89
CA GLN A 290 23.61 6.21 -6.64
C GLN A 290 22.52 5.16 -6.72
N ALA A 291 22.55 4.15 -5.84
CA ALA A 291 21.57 3.06 -5.85
C ALA A 291 20.39 3.25 -4.89
N LYS A 292 20.51 4.17 -3.92
CA LYS A 292 19.50 4.49 -2.90
C LYS A 292 18.80 5.79 -3.26
N ILE A 293 17.49 5.87 -3.00
CA ILE A 293 16.74 7.11 -3.18
C ILE A 293 17.20 8.15 -2.15
N PRO A 294 17.58 9.36 -2.58
CA PRO A 294 18.04 10.38 -1.66
C PRO A 294 16.96 10.83 -0.69
N ASP A 295 17.37 11.17 0.53
CA ASP A 295 16.44 11.56 1.59
C ASP A 295 15.59 12.78 1.26
N TYR A 296 16.11 13.69 0.42
CA TYR A 296 15.41 14.91 -0.01
C TYR A 296 14.35 14.67 -1.10
N TRP A 297 14.23 13.44 -1.62
CA TRP A 297 13.10 13.04 -2.48
C TRP A 297 11.88 12.63 -1.68
N LYS A 298 12.06 12.24 -0.42
CA LYS A 298 10.99 11.71 0.43
C LYS A 298 10.22 12.85 1.10
N HIS A 299 8.93 12.64 1.34
CA HIS A 299 8.09 13.51 2.16
C HIS A 299 7.38 12.71 3.26
N ASN A 300 6.60 13.39 4.09
CA ASN A 300 5.78 12.83 5.15
C ASN A 300 4.80 11.75 4.64
N PHE A 301 4.24 10.95 5.54
CA PHE A 301 3.26 9.92 5.17
C PHE A 301 1.95 10.58 4.68
N CYS A 302 1.84 10.79 3.36
CA CYS A 302 0.82 11.62 2.72
C CYS A 302 -0.49 10.88 2.41
N HIS A 303 -1.58 11.62 2.16
CA HIS A 303 -2.91 11.07 1.82
C HIS A 303 -2.92 10.01 0.73
N SER A 304 -2.16 10.20 -0.37
CA SER A 304 -2.11 9.20 -1.45
C SER A 304 -1.52 7.87 -0.97
N SER A 305 -0.45 7.92 -0.17
CA SER A 305 0.15 6.74 0.46
C SER A 305 -0.81 6.11 1.47
N ILE A 306 -1.46 6.93 2.30
CA ILE A 306 -2.37 6.47 3.35
C ILE A 306 -3.58 5.74 2.73
N GLN A 307 -4.19 6.33 1.70
CA GLN A 307 -5.30 5.69 0.97
C GLN A 307 -4.85 4.34 0.41
N ALA A 308 -3.70 4.29 -0.27
CA ALA A 308 -3.19 3.05 -0.86
C ALA A 308 -2.97 1.96 0.20
N VAL A 309 -2.36 2.30 1.34
CA VAL A 309 -2.11 1.34 2.42
C VAL A 309 -3.41 0.87 3.07
N CYS A 310 -4.33 1.78 3.42
CA CYS A 310 -5.59 1.41 4.05
C CYS A 310 -6.47 0.56 3.12
N HIS A 311 -6.59 0.96 1.85
CA HIS A 311 -7.34 0.17 0.87
C HIS A 311 -6.67 -1.19 0.61
N SER A 312 -5.33 -1.27 0.64
CA SER A 312 -4.62 -2.56 0.55
C SER A 312 -4.85 -3.43 1.77
N MET A 313 -4.92 -2.89 2.99
CA MET A 313 -5.33 -3.65 4.18
C MET A 313 -6.73 -4.22 4.00
N MET A 314 -7.68 -3.42 3.48
CA MET A 314 -9.02 -3.87 3.16
C MET A 314 -9.01 -5.01 2.12
N ALA A 315 -8.21 -4.90 1.05
CA ALA A 315 -8.07 -5.94 0.04
C ALA A 315 -7.41 -7.25 0.57
N ILE A 316 -6.72 -7.19 1.70
CA ILE A 316 -6.11 -8.36 2.37
C ILE A 316 -7.09 -9.01 3.35
N PHE A 317 -7.80 -8.20 4.16
CA PHE A 317 -8.50 -8.69 5.36
C PHE A 317 -10.02 -8.79 5.23
N LEU A 318 -10.64 -8.15 4.22
CA LEU A 318 -12.08 -8.29 3.96
C LEU A 318 -12.49 -9.52 3.13
N PRO A 319 -11.69 -10.04 2.17
CA PRO A 319 -12.08 -11.21 1.41
C PRO A 319 -12.35 -12.43 2.31
N SER A 320 -13.22 -13.34 1.88
CA SER A 320 -13.47 -14.62 2.59
C SER A 320 -12.23 -15.50 2.76
N SER A 321 -11.21 -15.28 1.93
CA SER A 321 -9.90 -15.92 1.98
C SER A 321 -8.86 -15.16 2.81
N SER A 322 -9.29 -14.23 3.67
CA SER A 322 -8.41 -13.38 4.47
C SER A 322 -7.53 -14.19 5.44
N PRO A 323 -6.27 -13.76 5.65
CA PRO A 323 -5.43 -14.34 6.69
C PRO A 323 -5.88 -13.87 8.07
N ASN A 324 -5.42 -14.56 9.11
CA ASN A 324 -5.56 -14.05 10.48
C ASN A 324 -4.85 -12.69 10.61
N ILE A 325 -5.61 -11.63 10.90
CA ILE A 325 -5.10 -10.26 11.05
C ILE A 325 -4.05 -10.14 12.15
N ASP A 326 -4.17 -10.95 13.21
CA ASP A 326 -3.27 -10.96 14.37
C ASP A 326 -2.03 -11.86 14.18
N THR A 327 -1.75 -12.27 12.94
CA THR A 327 -0.52 -13.00 12.62
C THR A 327 0.70 -12.17 13.03
N VAL A 328 1.64 -12.80 13.76
CA VAL A 328 2.85 -12.14 14.23
C VAL A 328 3.71 -11.62 13.07
N SER A 329 4.27 -10.44 13.26
CA SER A 329 5.12 -9.76 12.29
C SER A 329 6.54 -10.32 12.24
N GLY A 330 7.12 -10.32 11.04
CA GLY A 330 8.54 -10.58 10.82
C GLY A 330 9.43 -9.33 10.93
N LEU A 331 8.85 -8.16 11.19
CA LEU A 331 9.58 -6.90 11.33
C LEU A 331 10.09 -6.68 12.75
N PHE A 332 11.19 -5.92 12.85
CA PHE A 332 11.84 -5.56 14.12
C PHE A 332 12.12 -6.75 15.05
N ARG A 333 12.30 -7.95 14.46
CA ARG A 333 12.64 -9.16 15.21
C ARG A 333 13.93 -8.97 15.98
N ARG A 334 13.88 -9.29 17.27
CA ARG A 334 15.04 -9.25 18.17
C ARG A 334 15.15 -10.58 18.90
N ARG A 335 16.38 -10.99 19.20
CA ARG A 335 16.64 -12.14 20.05
C ARG A 335 17.26 -11.66 21.36
N CYS A 336 16.61 -11.99 22.48
CA CYS A 336 17.15 -11.68 23.79
C CYS A 336 18.51 -12.39 23.96
N THR A 337 19.56 -11.63 24.22
CA THR A 337 20.93 -12.16 24.36
C THR A 337 21.13 -12.96 25.66
N SER A 338 20.24 -12.78 26.64
CA SER A 338 20.29 -13.48 27.94
C SER A 338 19.56 -14.83 27.91
N CYS A 339 18.28 -14.86 27.51
CA CYS A 339 17.46 -16.08 27.55
C CYS A 339 17.26 -16.75 26.17
N GLY A 340 17.66 -16.09 25.08
CA GLY A 340 17.52 -16.60 23.71
C GLY A 340 16.11 -16.48 23.12
N LEU A 341 15.14 -15.91 23.83
CA LEU A 341 13.78 -15.71 23.33
C LEU A 341 13.79 -14.82 22.08
N GLU A 342 13.12 -15.28 21.04
CA GLU A 342 12.85 -14.47 19.86
C GLU A 342 11.59 -13.64 20.07
N MET A 343 11.79 -12.33 20.15
CA MET A 343 10.73 -11.34 20.32
C MET A 343 10.18 -10.96 18.94
N LYS A 344 8.88 -11.18 18.76
CA LYS A 344 8.13 -10.85 17.54
C LYS A 344 6.96 -9.95 17.92
N LEU A 345 6.71 -8.94 17.09
CA LEU A 345 5.64 -7.97 17.29
C LEU A 345 4.31 -8.52 16.76
N GLY A 346 3.19 -8.15 17.37
CA GLY A 346 1.88 -8.24 16.70
C GLY A 346 1.73 -7.13 15.64
N PRO A 347 0.67 -7.15 14.81
CA PRO A 347 0.40 -6.10 13.82
C PRO A 347 0.29 -4.70 14.44
N LEU A 348 -0.42 -4.56 15.56
CA LEU A 348 -0.57 -3.26 16.24
C LEU A 348 0.73 -2.81 16.91
N HIS A 349 1.52 -3.71 17.49
CA HIS A 349 2.86 -3.36 18.00
C HIS A 349 3.80 -2.93 16.88
N THR A 350 3.70 -3.58 15.71
CA THR A 350 4.47 -3.21 14.51
C THR A 350 4.08 -1.81 14.05
N LEU A 351 2.79 -1.48 14.04
CA LEU A 351 2.33 -0.13 13.71
C LEU A 351 2.82 0.91 14.72
N VAL A 352 2.89 0.58 16.02
CA VAL A 352 3.51 1.46 17.04
C VAL A 352 4.97 1.74 16.70
N ALA A 353 5.75 0.71 16.31
CA ALA A 353 7.14 0.88 15.90
C ALA A 353 7.27 1.72 14.61
N VAL A 354 6.40 1.49 13.63
CA VAL A 354 6.33 2.29 12.40
C VAL A 354 6.01 3.75 12.71
N ALA A 355 5.01 4.02 13.55
CA ALA A 355 4.62 5.36 13.97
C ALA A 355 5.74 6.08 14.72
N PHE A 356 6.46 5.37 15.60
CA PHE A 356 7.66 5.89 16.26
C PHE A 356 8.73 6.30 15.24
N HIS A 357 9.03 5.44 14.27
CA HIS A 357 10.03 5.74 13.25
C HIS A 357 9.60 6.86 12.30
N LEU A 358 8.31 7.00 11.99
CA LEU A 358 7.81 8.17 11.28
C LEU A 358 8.02 9.45 12.08
N ALA A 359 7.81 9.43 13.39
CA ALA A 359 8.02 10.61 14.23
C ALA A 359 9.51 10.99 14.37
N GLU A 360 10.38 9.99 14.55
CA GLU A 360 11.80 10.18 14.84
C GLU A 360 12.65 10.35 13.58
N ASN A 361 12.36 9.55 12.55
CA ASN A 361 13.17 9.40 11.33
C ASN A 361 12.42 9.86 10.07
N GLY A 362 11.21 10.39 10.24
CA GLY A 362 10.37 10.86 9.15
C GLY A 362 10.82 12.18 8.54
N LYS A 363 10.00 12.68 7.61
CA LYS A 363 10.29 13.91 6.87
C LYS A 363 9.57 15.11 7.46
N SER A 364 10.04 16.30 7.12
CA SER A 364 9.42 17.55 7.56
C SER A 364 7.93 17.59 7.20
N GLY A 365 7.10 18.02 8.16
CA GLY A 365 5.64 18.02 7.99
C GLY A 365 4.95 16.73 8.46
N GLU A 366 5.66 15.77 9.05
CA GLU A 366 5.03 14.57 9.59
C GLU A 366 4.04 14.90 10.72
N THR A 367 2.79 14.46 10.57
CA THR A 367 1.69 14.69 11.51
C THR A 367 1.27 13.43 12.26
N LEU A 368 1.75 12.26 11.83
CA LEU A 368 1.30 10.93 12.23
C LEU A 368 -0.18 10.64 11.92
N PHE A 369 -0.84 11.47 11.11
CA PHE A 369 -2.19 11.20 10.63
C PHE A 369 -2.28 9.88 9.87
N GLY A 370 -1.26 9.56 9.04
CA GLY A 370 -1.23 8.30 8.32
C GLY A 370 -1.12 7.07 9.21
N ALA A 371 -0.29 7.13 10.26
CA ALA A 371 -0.19 6.04 11.24
C ALA A 371 -1.52 5.87 12.01
N LEU A 372 -2.18 6.97 12.37
CA LEU A 372 -3.50 6.97 12.99
C LEU A 372 -4.56 6.35 12.06
N ALA A 373 -4.56 6.69 10.77
CA ALA A 373 -5.48 6.11 9.79
C ALA A 373 -5.28 4.59 9.65
N CYS A 374 -4.03 4.13 9.55
CA CYS A 374 -3.71 2.70 9.55
C CYS A 374 -4.19 2.00 10.83
N LEU A 375 -4.06 2.63 12.00
CA LEU A 375 -4.51 2.08 13.27
C LEU A 375 -6.03 1.87 13.27
N VAL A 376 -6.78 2.93 12.93
CA VAL A 376 -8.25 2.88 12.88
C VAL A 376 -8.72 1.86 11.84
N CYS A 377 -8.06 1.80 10.69
CA CYS A 377 -8.35 0.82 9.65
C CYS A 377 -8.16 -0.62 10.16
N LEU A 378 -7.01 -0.94 10.77
CA LEU A 378 -6.75 -2.27 11.34
C LEU A 378 -7.75 -2.65 12.45
N LEU A 379 -8.11 -1.70 13.31
CA LEU A 379 -9.09 -1.94 14.38
C LEU A 379 -10.49 -2.20 13.82
N VAL A 380 -10.93 -1.45 12.80
CA VAL A 380 -12.21 -1.70 12.10
C VAL A 380 -12.20 -3.04 11.36
N LEU A 381 -11.04 -3.49 10.87
CA LEU A 381 -10.84 -4.80 10.24
C LEU A 381 -10.68 -5.94 11.26
N GLY A 382 -10.67 -5.65 12.57
CA GLY A 382 -10.69 -6.67 13.62
C GLY A 382 -9.36 -7.01 14.28
N ALA A 383 -8.30 -6.22 14.10
CA ALA A 383 -7.04 -6.41 14.82
C ALA A 383 -7.26 -6.29 16.34
N ASP A 384 -6.74 -7.23 17.12
CA ASP A 384 -6.99 -7.30 18.56
C ASP A 384 -6.09 -6.32 19.35
N PRO A 385 -6.63 -5.23 19.93
CA PRO A 385 -5.86 -4.29 20.74
C PRO A 385 -5.42 -4.86 22.10
N ALA A 386 -5.96 -6.02 22.51
CA ALA A 386 -5.56 -6.73 23.71
C ALA A 386 -4.43 -7.74 23.47
N GLN A 387 -4.03 -7.97 22.22
CA GLN A 387 -2.96 -8.92 21.89
C GLN A 387 -1.66 -8.53 22.61
N VAL A 388 -1.05 -9.51 23.26
CA VAL A 388 0.22 -9.36 23.98
C VAL A 388 1.37 -9.99 23.20
N ALA A 389 2.54 -9.36 23.27
CA ALA A 389 3.79 -9.89 22.75
C ALA A 389 4.90 -9.75 23.80
N ASP A 390 5.81 -10.74 23.87
CA ASP A 390 7.00 -10.68 24.72
C ASP A 390 8.04 -9.77 24.09
N LEU A 391 8.22 -8.57 24.64
CA LEU A 391 9.02 -7.50 24.04
C LEU A 391 9.93 -6.82 25.05
N SER A 392 11.05 -6.29 24.57
CA SER A 392 11.93 -5.38 25.29
C SER A 392 11.87 -3.99 24.63
N VAL A 393 11.40 -2.99 25.37
CA VAL A 393 11.28 -1.60 24.89
C VAL A 393 12.63 -1.06 24.44
N LEU A 394 13.69 -1.38 25.19
CA LEU A 394 15.05 -0.95 24.86
C LEU A 394 15.56 -1.59 23.58
N ASP A 395 15.23 -2.87 23.31
CA ASP A 395 15.71 -3.56 22.11
C ASP A 395 14.98 -3.09 20.84
N ILE A 396 13.79 -2.52 20.99
CA ILE A 396 12.97 -1.99 19.90
C ILE A 396 13.34 -0.53 19.61
N PHE A 397 13.39 0.34 20.64
CA PHE A 397 13.54 1.80 20.45
C PHE A 397 14.93 2.35 20.82
N SER A 398 15.86 1.52 21.31
CA SER A 398 17.15 1.98 21.82
C SER A 398 18.26 0.95 21.56
N SER A 399 19.46 1.22 22.07
CA SER A 399 20.54 0.22 22.06
C SER A 399 20.31 -0.78 23.21
N PRO A 400 20.41 -2.10 22.96
CA PRO A 400 20.21 -3.10 23.99
C PRO A 400 21.31 -3.03 25.05
N ASP A 401 20.94 -3.14 26.33
CA ASP A 401 21.91 -3.37 27.40
C ASP A 401 22.34 -4.86 27.37
N GLU A 402 23.62 -5.11 27.08
CA GLU A 402 24.12 -6.48 26.97
C GLU A 402 23.99 -7.25 28.31
N GLY A 403 23.38 -8.43 28.25
CA GLY A 403 23.41 -9.41 29.35
C GLY A 403 22.24 -9.38 30.35
N VAL A 404 21.27 -8.47 30.20
CA VAL A 404 20.08 -8.42 31.08
C VAL A 404 18.81 -8.80 30.31
N CYS A 405 18.02 -9.71 30.87
CA CYS A 405 16.72 -10.08 30.34
C CYS A 405 15.64 -9.08 30.80
N LEU A 406 15.23 -8.16 29.92
CA LEU A 406 14.25 -7.11 30.22
C LEU A 406 12.93 -7.26 29.45
N HIS A 407 12.76 -8.32 28.67
CA HIS A 407 11.54 -8.52 27.94
C HIS A 407 10.38 -8.90 28.87
N ARG A 408 9.17 -8.47 28.52
CA ARG A 408 7.93 -8.83 29.22
C ARG A 408 6.75 -8.86 28.26
N PRO A 409 5.68 -9.61 28.57
CA PRO A 409 4.44 -9.50 27.83
C PRO A 409 3.92 -8.06 27.91
N MET A 410 3.58 -7.49 26.76
CA MET A 410 2.94 -6.18 26.69
C MET A 410 2.00 -6.06 25.49
N THR A 411 0.96 -5.27 25.65
CA THR A 411 0.05 -4.82 24.57
C THR A 411 0.70 -3.73 23.72
N ALA A 412 0.09 -3.43 22.57
CA ALA A 412 0.55 -2.32 21.72
C ALA A 412 0.47 -0.96 22.44
N LEU A 413 -0.57 -0.75 23.25
CA LEU A 413 -0.70 0.44 24.10
C LEU A 413 0.43 0.54 25.11
N GLU A 414 0.74 -0.54 25.83
CA GLU A 414 1.81 -0.55 26.82
C GLU A 414 3.19 -0.33 26.19
N LEU A 415 3.43 -0.85 24.98
CA LEU A 415 4.64 -0.57 24.21
C LEU A 415 4.73 0.94 23.88
N ALA A 416 3.63 1.52 23.40
CA ALA A 416 3.57 2.92 22.99
C ALA A 416 3.70 3.89 24.18
N ASP A 417 3.09 3.59 25.33
CA ASP A 417 3.19 4.38 26.57
C ASP A 417 4.63 4.34 27.17
N GLN A 418 5.45 3.36 26.78
CA GLN A 418 6.84 3.22 27.23
C GLN A 418 7.87 3.88 26.30
N VAL A 419 7.46 4.52 25.20
CA VAL A 419 8.39 5.30 24.37
C VAL A 419 9.11 6.35 25.24
N PRO A 420 10.46 6.40 25.24
CA PRO A 420 11.20 7.31 26.10
C PRO A 420 10.82 8.78 25.89
N ARG A 421 10.47 9.48 26.98
CA ARG A 421 10.10 10.91 26.93
C ARG A 421 11.20 11.77 26.34
N ALA A 422 12.47 11.45 26.62
CA ALA A 422 13.61 12.17 26.07
C ALA A 422 13.65 12.16 24.53
N VAL A 423 13.14 11.09 23.90
CA VAL A 423 13.03 10.98 22.44
C VAL A 423 11.81 11.77 21.96
N SER A 424 10.64 11.51 22.56
CA SER A 424 9.39 12.16 22.11
C SER A 424 9.34 13.67 22.37
N GLU A 425 10.11 14.21 23.31
CA GLU A 425 10.30 15.65 23.53
C GLU A 425 10.99 16.33 22.33
N GLY A 426 11.78 15.60 21.54
CA GLY A 426 12.44 16.13 20.33
C GLY A 426 11.51 16.29 19.12
N TRP A 427 10.35 15.63 19.13
CA TRP A 427 9.45 15.60 17.98
C TRP A 427 8.77 16.95 17.70
N GLY A 428 8.37 17.14 16.43
CA GLY A 428 7.57 18.28 16.00
C GLY A 428 6.22 18.34 16.72
N ALA A 429 5.67 19.55 16.86
CA ALA A 429 4.39 19.75 17.57
C ALA A 429 3.24 18.94 16.95
N SER A 430 3.16 18.89 15.63
CA SER A 430 2.15 18.10 14.91
C SER A 430 2.31 16.60 15.15
N SER A 431 3.54 16.07 15.11
CA SER A 431 3.79 14.64 15.37
C SER A 431 3.48 14.27 16.82
N LYS A 432 3.79 15.14 17.80
CA LYS A 432 3.38 14.94 19.20
C LYS A 432 1.86 14.90 19.35
N LEU A 433 1.14 15.78 18.66
CA LEU A 433 -0.31 15.81 18.66
C LEU A 433 -0.88 14.52 18.06
N GLY A 434 -0.40 14.11 16.88
CA GLY A 434 -0.80 12.85 16.24
C GLY A 434 -0.49 11.62 17.10
N TRP A 435 0.68 11.58 17.75
CA TRP A 435 1.05 10.50 18.66
C TRP A 435 0.09 10.41 19.86
N ARG A 436 -0.33 11.55 20.43
CA ARG A 436 -1.33 11.56 21.50
C ARG A 436 -2.68 11.04 21.03
N CYS A 437 -3.14 11.43 19.84
CA CYS A 437 -4.36 10.85 19.25
C CYS A 437 -4.23 9.33 19.08
N PHE A 438 -3.09 8.87 18.54
CA PHE A 438 -2.78 7.45 18.34
C PHE A 438 -2.84 6.65 19.64
N LEU A 439 -2.19 7.14 20.71
CA LEU A 439 -2.25 6.53 22.05
C LEU A 439 -3.67 6.49 22.61
N MET A 440 -4.44 7.57 22.45
CA MET A 440 -5.79 7.63 22.97
C MET A 440 -6.74 6.67 22.24
N VAL A 441 -6.61 6.52 20.92
CA VAL A 441 -7.37 5.50 20.18
C VAL A 441 -7.04 4.10 20.70
N LEU A 442 -5.77 3.74 20.82
CA LEU A 442 -5.36 2.46 21.41
C LEU A 442 -5.97 2.26 22.80
N ARG A 443 -5.86 3.25 23.68
CA ARG A 443 -6.40 3.20 25.04
C ARG A 443 -7.91 2.96 25.10
N HIS A 444 -8.67 3.58 24.20
CA HIS A 444 -10.13 3.40 24.14
C HIS A 444 -10.54 2.06 23.53
N THR A 445 -9.68 1.45 22.72
CA THR A 445 -9.95 0.14 22.11
C THR A 445 -9.43 -1.04 22.92
N THR A 446 -8.40 -0.87 23.74
CA THR A 446 -7.89 -1.93 24.61
C THR A 446 -8.87 -2.17 25.77
N PRO A 447 -9.44 -3.38 25.91
CA PRO A 447 -10.36 -3.69 27.00
C PRO A 447 -9.63 -3.58 28.34
N SER A 448 -10.05 -2.64 29.21
CA SER A 448 -9.59 -2.60 30.59
C SER A 448 -10.73 -2.99 31.54
N SER A 449 -10.43 -3.82 32.54
CA SER A 449 -11.40 -4.34 33.51
C SER A 449 -12.08 -3.27 34.39
N GLN A 450 -11.75 -1.98 34.21
CA GLN A 450 -12.29 -0.85 34.98
C GLN A 450 -12.96 0.24 34.12
N GLN A 451 -12.92 0.17 32.78
CA GLN A 451 -13.47 1.23 31.90
C GLN A 451 -14.80 0.89 31.23
N HIS A 452 -15.38 -0.29 31.50
CA HIS A 452 -16.70 -0.66 30.99
C HIS A 452 -17.81 0.34 31.43
N GLU A 453 -17.64 1.02 32.57
CA GLU A 453 -18.57 2.08 33.04
C GLU A 453 -18.33 3.47 32.42
N GLN A 454 -17.14 3.75 31.88
CA GLN A 454 -16.85 5.05 31.21
C GLN A 454 -17.23 5.04 29.72
N PHE A 455 -17.27 3.87 29.09
CA PHE A 455 -17.71 3.72 27.69
C PHE A 455 -19.24 3.88 27.53
N MET A 456 -20.02 3.53 28.57
CA MET A 456 -21.49 3.61 28.60
C MET A 456 -22.08 5.03 28.79
N LYS A 457 -21.23 6.07 28.84
CA LYS A 457 -21.66 7.47 28.98
C LYS A 457 -21.12 8.33 27.84
N PHE A 458 -21.28 7.87 26.60
CA PHE A 458 -21.09 8.69 25.41
C PHE A 458 -22.37 8.71 24.59
N SER A 459 -22.76 9.92 24.21
CA SER A 459 -24.09 10.33 23.74
C SER A 459 -24.71 9.42 22.68
N PHE A 460 -25.96 8.97 22.93
CA PHE A 460 -26.86 8.42 21.92
C PHE A 460 -27.24 9.48 20.85
N GLU A 461 -26.98 10.76 21.10
CA GLU A 461 -27.30 11.88 20.20
C GLU A 461 -26.11 12.23 19.30
N SER A 462 -25.60 11.25 18.56
CA SER A 462 -24.85 11.55 17.34
C SER A 462 -25.90 11.87 16.26
N ASN A 463 -26.12 13.17 16.01
CA ASN A 463 -27.18 13.71 15.14
C ASN A 463 -27.18 13.22 13.66
N LEU A 464 -26.32 12.29 13.28
CA LEU A 464 -26.21 11.71 11.94
C LEU A 464 -26.53 10.21 11.88
N CYS A 465 -26.44 9.45 12.98
CA CYS A 465 -26.86 8.04 12.98
C CYS A 465 -28.37 7.87 13.18
N ASP A 466 -29.04 8.83 13.83
CA ASP A 466 -30.47 8.72 14.21
C ASP A 466 -31.47 9.27 13.18
N ARG A 467 -31.02 9.91 12.09
CA ARG A 467 -31.94 10.47 11.08
C ARG A 467 -32.63 9.43 10.18
N PHE A 468 -32.40 8.13 10.40
CA PHE A 468 -32.96 7.07 9.57
C PHE A 468 -34.31 6.51 9.99
N TYR A 469 -34.85 6.87 11.16
CA TYR A 469 -36.09 6.25 11.67
C TYR A 469 -37.30 7.19 11.80
N ASN A 470 -37.17 8.46 11.40
CA ASN A 470 -38.30 9.41 11.37
C ASN A 470 -38.79 9.70 9.95
N ASP A 471 -38.84 8.69 9.07
CA ASP A 471 -39.65 8.79 7.85
C ASP A 471 -40.93 7.97 8.06
N GLU A 472 -42.04 8.70 8.05
CA GLU A 472 -43.39 8.29 8.41
C GLU A 472 -43.96 7.29 7.41
N ASP A 473 -43.61 5.99 7.46
CA ASP A 473 -44.43 4.98 6.75
C ASP A 473 -44.27 3.53 7.21
N ARG A 474 -44.36 3.27 8.53
CA ARG A 474 -44.68 1.92 9.02
C ARG A 474 -45.84 1.95 10.01
N GLY A 475 -46.99 1.57 9.46
CA GLY A 475 -48.23 1.38 10.19
C GLY A 475 -48.07 0.54 11.45
N GLU A 476 -48.80 0.98 12.47
CA GLU A 476 -48.98 0.38 13.77
C GLU A 476 -49.09 -1.16 13.71
N THR A 477 -48.22 -1.85 14.42
CA THR A 477 -48.61 -3.10 15.08
C THR A 477 -47.82 -3.23 16.38
N LEU A 478 -48.45 -2.75 17.45
CA LEU A 478 -48.08 -3.01 18.83
C LEU A 478 -48.10 -4.53 19.06
N ASN A 479 -46.97 -5.09 19.47
CA ASN A 479 -46.94 -6.26 20.33
C ASN A 479 -45.79 -6.10 21.32
N GLU A 480 -46.15 -5.63 22.51
CA GLU A 480 -45.33 -5.74 23.71
C GLU A 480 -45.08 -7.22 24.01
N SER A 481 -43.83 -7.64 23.93
CA SER A 481 -43.37 -8.82 24.66
C SER A 481 -42.02 -8.50 25.29
N ASP A 482 -42.06 -8.24 26.59
CA ASP A 482 -40.94 -8.21 27.51
C ASP A 482 -40.04 -9.44 27.31
N SER A 483 -38.82 -9.22 26.82
CA SER A 483 -37.70 -10.15 27.02
C SER A 483 -36.46 -9.34 27.40
N SER A 484 -36.15 -9.37 28.69
CA SER A 484 -35.03 -8.68 29.31
C SER A 484 -33.66 -9.19 28.83
N SER A 485 -32.83 -8.23 28.42
CA SER A 485 -31.38 -8.10 28.67
C SER A 485 -30.43 -9.14 28.08
N LEU A 486 -29.89 -8.80 26.89
CA LEU A 486 -28.46 -8.87 26.49
C LEU A 486 -28.26 -8.71 24.96
N HIS A 487 -29.32 -8.48 24.19
CA HIS A 487 -29.27 -8.37 22.72
C HIS A 487 -29.32 -6.94 22.14
N ASP A 488 -29.36 -5.91 22.98
CA ASP A 488 -29.55 -4.52 22.52
C ASP A 488 -28.29 -3.84 21.95
N GLU A 489 -27.10 -4.45 22.09
CA GLU A 489 -25.84 -3.84 21.57
C GLU A 489 -25.62 -4.05 20.06
N TRP A 490 -26.33 -5.00 19.43
CA TRP A 490 -26.16 -5.32 18.00
C TRP A 490 -27.29 -4.78 17.11
N GLY A 491 -28.40 -4.30 17.70
CA GLY A 491 -29.68 -4.12 17.02
C GLY A 491 -29.78 -3.00 15.97
N GLY A 492 -28.72 -2.22 15.73
CA GLY A 492 -28.78 -1.02 14.88
C GLY A 492 -27.87 -1.01 13.64
N CYS A 493 -26.97 -1.97 13.47
CA CYS A 493 -26.06 -1.95 12.31
C CYS A 493 -26.70 -2.62 11.09
N PRO A 494 -26.88 -1.90 9.95
CA PRO A 494 -27.47 -2.49 8.75
C PRO A 494 -26.55 -3.51 8.06
N LEU A 495 -25.29 -3.62 8.49
CA LEU A 495 -24.28 -4.55 7.94
C LEU A 495 -24.11 -5.81 8.82
N LEU A 496 -25.10 -6.19 9.61
CA LEU A 496 -25.02 -7.34 10.52
C LEU A 496 -24.53 -8.62 9.81
N ASN A 497 -25.09 -8.94 8.64
CA ASN A 497 -24.67 -10.09 7.84
C ASN A 497 -23.20 -10.01 7.41
N ALA A 498 -22.71 -8.79 7.15
CA ALA A 498 -21.33 -8.53 6.79
C ALA A 498 -20.39 -8.74 7.99
N HIS A 499 -20.80 -8.34 9.20
CA HIS A 499 -20.03 -8.66 10.41
C HIS A 499 -19.89 -10.17 10.63
N GLU A 500 -20.95 -10.93 10.37
CA GLU A 500 -20.92 -12.39 10.48
C GLU A 500 -20.11 -13.05 9.35
N SER A 501 -20.31 -12.60 8.10
CA SER A 501 -19.70 -13.22 6.92
C SER A 501 -18.20 -12.95 6.80
N PHE A 502 -17.76 -11.76 7.19
CA PHE A 502 -16.36 -11.32 7.08
C PHE A 502 -15.62 -11.35 8.42
N GLY A 503 -16.27 -11.78 9.50
CA GLY A 503 -15.66 -11.85 10.83
C GLY A 503 -15.27 -10.48 11.40
N LEU A 504 -15.99 -9.41 11.02
CA LEU A 504 -15.71 -8.06 11.52
C LEU A 504 -16.01 -7.96 13.02
N PRO A 505 -15.27 -7.12 13.77
CA PRO A 505 -15.47 -6.97 15.20
C PRO A 505 -16.86 -6.40 15.53
N PRO A 506 -17.33 -6.54 16.79
CA PRO A 506 -18.55 -5.89 17.25
C PRO A 506 -18.53 -4.38 17.00
N VAL A 507 -19.71 -3.81 16.79
CA VAL A 507 -19.88 -2.39 16.44
C VAL A 507 -19.33 -1.49 17.55
N ASN A 508 -18.37 -0.63 17.20
CA ASN A 508 -17.92 0.47 18.04
C ASN A 508 -18.24 1.80 17.33
N GLN A 509 -19.26 2.50 17.81
CA GLN A 509 -19.79 3.71 17.16
C GLN A 509 -18.74 4.83 17.05
N ASN A 510 -17.94 5.04 18.08
CA ASN A 510 -16.92 6.07 18.10
C ASN A 510 -15.79 5.75 17.11
N LEU A 511 -15.36 4.50 17.07
CA LEU A 511 -14.38 4.05 16.08
C LEU A 511 -14.96 4.17 14.66
N GLY A 512 -16.24 3.86 14.47
CA GLY A 512 -16.94 4.03 13.21
C GLY A 512 -17.03 5.48 12.73
N VAL A 513 -17.39 6.42 13.61
CA VAL A 513 -17.39 7.87 13.30
C VAL A 513 -15.99 8.33 12.91
N LEU A 514 -14.96 7.91 13.65
CA LEU A 514 -13.58 8.26 13.34
C LEU A 514 -13.15 7.68 11.98
N TRP A 515 -13.49 6.42 11.69
CA TRP A 515 -13.18 5.77 10.42
C TRP A 515 -13.89 6.44 9.24
N ALA A 516 -15.18 6.77 9.37
CA ALA A 516 -15.93 7.49 8.34
C ALA A 516 -15.31 8.88 8.05
N THR A 517 -14.89 9.58 9.11
CA THR A 517 -14.27 10.90 8.99
C THR A 517 -12.88 10.81 8.32
N ILE A 518 -12.07 9.79 8.67
CA ILE A 518 -10.77 9.53 8.06
C ILE A 518 -10.93 9.17 6.58
N GLN A 519 -11.85 8.27 6.23
CA GLN A 519 -12.13 7.92 4.83
C GLN A 519 -12.52 9.16 4.02
N THR A 520 -13.38 10.01 4.58
CA THR A 520 -13.78 11.25 3.90
C THR A 520 -12.59 12.15 3.63
N GLU A 521 -11.74 12.40 4.63
CA GLU A 521 -10.51 13.18 4.46
C GLU A 521 -9.60 12.58 3.38
N LEU A 522 -9.38 11.26 3.40
CA LEU A 522 -8.56 10.55 2.43
C LEU A 522 -9.11 10.55 1.01
N LEU A 523 -10.43 10.65 0.83
CA LEU A 523 -11.07 10.59 -0.47
C LEU A 523 -11.44 11.97 -1.04
N THR A 524 -11.27 13.04 -0.26
CA THR A 524 -11.66 14.39 -0.69
C THR A 524 -10.52 15.40 -0.69
N TYR A 525 -9.42 15.14 0.02
CA TYR A 525 -8.33 16.09 0.17
C TYR A 525 -6.98 15.58 -0.34
N ARG A 526 -6.30 16.40 -1.15
CA ARG A 526 -4.90 16.28 -1.53
C ARG A 526 -4.18 17.61 -1.43
N LYS A 527 -2.89 17.52 -1.15
CA LYS A 527 -1.96 18.64 -1.25
C LYS A 527 -1.79 19.08 -2.72
N ILE A 528 -2.29 20.27 -3.07
CA ILE A 528 -2.23 20.80 -4.44
C ILE A 528 -0.89 21.51 -4.68
N ASN A 529 -0.48 22.37 -3.73
CA ASN A 529 0.77 23.11 -3.74
C ASN A 529 1.70 22.67 -2.61
N VAL A 530 3.00 22.93 -2.75
CA VAL A 530 4.02 22.54 -1.77
C VAL A 530 3.78 23.18 -0.40
N ASP A 531 3.17 24.37 -0.37
CA ASP A 531 2.89 25.13 0.85
C ASP A 531 1.53 24.82 1.47
N ASP A 532 0.67 24.04 0.80
CA ASP A 532 -0.62 23.64 1.37
C ASP A 532 -0.41 22.72 2.58
N ALA A 533 -1.36 22.75 3.50
CA ALA A 533 -1.34 21.93 4.71
C ALA A 533 -1.36 20.43 4.38
N ASP A 534 -0.74 19.63 5.24
CA ASP A 534 -0.69 18.18 5.05
C ASP A 534 -2.02 17.50 5.35
N ILE A 535 -2.93 18.14 6.10
CA ILE A 535 -4.30 17.70 6.41
C ILE A 535 -5.23 18.87 6.09
N SER A 536 -6.45 18.61 5.60
CA SER A 536 -7.42 19.65 5.31
C SER A 536 -7.85 20.41 6.57
N ASP A 537 -8.37 21.63 6.39
CA ASP A 537 -8.99 22.38 7.48
C ASP A 537 -10.29 21.72 8.00
N TYR A 538 -10.81 20.71 7.28
CA TYR A 538 -12.03 19.98 7.63
C TYR A 538 -11.78 18.80 8.59
N PHE A 539 -10.54 18.32 8.71
CA PHE A 539 -10.12 17.29 9.67
C PHE A 539 -9.09 17.85 10.66
N GLN A 540 -9.45 17.95 11.94
CA GLN A 540 -8.58 18.59 12.94
C GLN A 540 -8.12 17.61 14.03
N LEU A 541 -6.82 17.31 14.06
CA LEU A 541 -6.21 16.45 15.09
C LEU A 541 -6.40 17.01 16.52
N SER A 542 -6.44 18.33 16.70
CA SER A 542 -6.69 18.96 18.00
C SER A 542 -8.12 18.71 18.49
N SER A 543 -9.11 18.77 17.59
CA SER A 543 -10.49 18.44 17.92
C SER A 543 -10.66 16.95 18.20
N LEU A 544 -9.96 16.10 17.44
CA LEU A 544 -9.92 14.66 17.69
C LEU A 544 -9.37 14.37 19.10
N LEU A 545 -8.22 14.94 19.45
CA LEU A 545 -7.63 14.73 20.77
C LEU A 545 -8.57 15.19 21.89
N ARG A 546 -9.16 16.39 21.76
CA ARG A 546 -10.10 16.91 22.75
C ARG A 546 -11.31 16.00 22.92
N TRP A 547 -11.85 15.47 21.83
CA TRP A 547 -12.96 14.50 21.87
C TRP A 547 -12.52 13.19 22.54
N LEU A 548 -11.37 12.62 22.17
CA LEU A 548 -10.83 11.41 22.78
C LEU A 548 -10.50 11.59 24.28
N GLU A 549 -10.13 12.78 24.72
CA GLU A 549 -9.88 13.10 26.14
C GLU A 549 -11.17 13.40 26.94
N GLY A 550 -12.35 13.34 26.32
CA GLY A 550 -13.63 13.66 26.95
C GLY A 550 -13.85 15.17 27.19
N GLY A 551 -13.08 16.01 26.52
CA GLY A 551 -13.24 17.48 26.55
C GLY A 551 -14.34 17.99 25.62
N SER A 552 -15.00 17.10 24.88
CA SER A 552 -16.18 17.36 24.05
C SER A 552 -17.02 16.07 23.96
N ASP A 553 -18.35 16.21 23.90
CA ASP A 553 -19.26 15.07 23.73
C ASP A 553 -19.25 14.52 22.30
N THR A 554 -18.85 15.35 21.32
CA THR A 554 -18.79 14.98 19.90
C THR A 554 -17.44 15.33 19.28
N PHE A 555 -17.11 14.66 18.17
CA PHE A 555 -15.93 15.02 17.38
C PHE A 555 -16.21 16.30 16.58
N GLU A 556 -15.90 17.44 17.18
CA GLU A 556 -16.12 18.79 16.60
C GLU A 556 -15.14 19.09 15.44
N THR A 557 -15.43 18.53 14.27
CA THR A 557 -14.70 18.79 13.03
C THR A 557 -15.68 19.24 11.94
N PRO A 558 -15.30 20.14 11.01
CA PRO A 558 -16.21 20.63 9.97
C PRO A 558 -16.91 19.53 9.17
N LEU A 559 -16.24 18.40 8.91
CA LEU A 559 -16.86 17.25 8.23
C LEU A 559 -18.17 16.79 8.89
N LEU A 560 -18.21 16.80 10.22
CA LEU A 560 -19.37 16.42 11.02
C LEU A 560 -20.27 17.62 11.32
N THR A 561 -19.71 18.71 11.85
CA THR A 561 -20.50 19.85 12.36
C THR A 561 -21.24 20.60 11.26
N ASN A 562 -20.70 20.60 10.04
CA ASN A 562 -21.33 21.23 8.89
C ASN A 562 -22.12 20.22 8.02
N GLY A 563 -22.21 18.95 8.43
CA GLY A 563 -22.94 17.91 7.68
C GLY A 563 -22.36 17.66 6.28
N MET A 564 -21.03 17.73 6.12
CA MET A 564 -20.37 17.58 4.82
C MET A 564 -20.27 16.12 4.39
N MET A 565 -20.40 15.18 5.33
CA MET A 565 -20.40 13.76 5.05
C MET A 565 -21.79 13.26 4.67
N LYS A 566 -21.83 12.27 3.77
CA LYS A 566 -23.00 11.40 3.62
C LYS A 566 -23.22 10.58 4.89
N ALA A 567 -24.41 10.02 4.97
CA ALA A 567 -24.71 9.08 6.04
C ALA A 567 -23.82 7.84 5.96
N HIS A 568 -23.37 7.36 7.12
CA HIS A 568 -22.57 6.16 7.28
C HIS A 568 -23.16 5.27 8.36
N THR A 569 -22.78 4.00 8.37
CA THR A 569 -23.17 3.03 9.39
C THR A 569 -22.51 3.33 10.73
N PRO A 570 -23.04 2.77 11.83
CA PRO A 570 -22.38 2.83 13.14
C PRO A 570 -20.94 2.27 13.16
N CYS A 571 -20.59 1.34 12.27
CA CYS A 571 -19.22 0.83 12.11
C CYS A 571 -18.37 1.61 11.11
N GLY A 572 -18.87 2.73 10.57
CA GLY A 572 -18.08 3.70 9.79
C GLY A 572 -18.04 3.48 8.28
N TRP A 573 -18.94 2.67 7.72
CA TRP A 573 -19.01 2.40 6.28
C TRP A 573 -20.09 3.26 5.60
N PHE A 574 -19.83 3.79 4.41
CA PHE A 574 -20.78 4.69 3.71
C PHE A 574 -21.79 3.98 2.82
N ASP A 575 -21.52 2.75 2.38
CA ASP A 575 -22.45 2.00 1.53
C ASP A 575 -23.34 1.03 2.33
N ARG A 576 -24.55 0.81 1.81
CA ARG A 576 -25.58 -0.09 2.33
C ARG A 576 -25.60 -1.45 1.64
N LEU A 577 -24.84 -1.61 0.56
CA LEU A 577 -24.73 -2.88 -0.14
C LEU A 577 -23.69 -3.76 0.56
N GLU A 578 -24.10 -4.97 0.95
CA GLU A 578 -23.30 -5.92 1.76
C GLU A 578 -21.97 -6.34 1.11
N SER A 579 -21.76 -6.05 -0.18
CA SER A 579 -20.59 -6.46 -0.97
C SER A 579 -19.61 -5.32 -1.35
N SER A 580 -19.93 -4.04 -1.07
CA SER A 580 -19.06 -2.92 -1.41
C SER A 580 -18.55 -2.19 -0.16
N PHE A 581 -17.43 -2.67 0.36
CA PHE A 581 -16.70 -1.97 1.42
C PHE A 581 -15.75 -0.89 0.89
N ALA A 582 -15.51 -0.86 -0.42
CA ALA A 582 -14.67 0.15 -1.06
C ALA A 582 -15.49 1.38 -1.40
N VAL A 583 -15.49 2.35 -0.48
CA VAL A 583 -16.19 3.62 -0.69
C VAL A 583 -15.46 4.47 -1.73
N THR A 584 -16.21 5.03 -2.67
CA THR A 584 -15.70 5.97 -3.66
C THR A 584 -15.74 7.40 -3.11
N ALA A 585 -15.05 8.33 -3.78
CA ALA A 585 -15.13 9.74 -3.41
C ALA A 585 -16.58 10.25 -3.40
N SER A 586 -17.41 9.81 -4.34
CA SER A 586 -18.83 10.17 -4.38
C SER A 586 -19.67 9.60 -3.24
N ASP A 587 -19.19 8.58 -2.53
CA ASP A 587 -19.96 7.95 -1.44
C ASP A 587 -19.80 8.68 -0.11
N VAL A 588 -18.76 9.50 0.04
CA VAL A 588 -18.40 10.08 1.35
C VAL A 588 -18.93 11.49 1.59
N TYR A 589 -19.18 12.30 0.54
CA TYR A 589 -19.61 13.69 0.71
C TYR A 589 -21.11 13.91 0.38
N SER A 590 -21.76 14.80 1.15
CA SER A 590 -23.14 15.24 0.93
C SER A 590 -23.25 16.28 -0.18
N GLU A 591 -22.26 17.18 -0.26
CA GLU A 591 -22.09 18.19 -1.30
C GLU A 591 -20.65 18.17 -1.82
N TYR A 592 -20.43 18.56 -3.07
CA TYR A 592 -19.12 18.49 -3.69
C TYR A 592 -18.11 19.49 -3.08
N PHE A 593 -17.06 19.00 -2.42
CA PHE A 593 -15.96 19.83 -1.88
C PHE A 593 -14.55 19.24 -2.11
N MET A 594 -14.46 18.15 -2.87
CA MET A 594 -13.19 17.48 -3.15
C MET A 594 -12.24 18.40 -3.96
N ASN A 595 -10.94 18.33 -3.69
CA ASN A 595 -9.92 19.14 -4.36
C ASN A 595 -9.00 18.32 -5.30
N MET A 596 -9.45 17.14 -5.70
CA MET A 596 -8.66 16.13 -6.42
C MET A 596 -8.88 16.15 -7.95
N ASP A 597 -9.60 17.13 -8.49
CA ASP A 597 -9.91 17.27 -9.94
C ASP A 597 -8.73 17.77 -10.79
N ILE A 598 -7.51 17.39 -10.44
CA ILE A 598 -6.31 17.73 -11.21
C ILE A 598 -5.97 16.53 -12.09
N TRP A 599 -6.56 16.49 -13.28
CA TRP A 599 -6.48 15.39 -14.24
C TRP A 599 -5.06 14.94 -14.58
N SER A 600 -4.08 15.84 -14.56
CA SER A 600 -2.67 15.49 -14.81
C SER A 600 -2.01 14.73 -13.65
N ARG A 601 -2.66 14.66 -12.48
CA ARG A 601 -2.21 13.97 -11.26
C ARG A 601 -3.15 12.85 -10.81
N ALA A 602 -4.39 12.85 -11.30
CA ALA A 602 -5.41 11.86 -11.02
C ALA A 602 -5.31 10.66 -11.98
N SER A 603 -5.52 9.46 -11.45
CA SER A 603 -5.86 8.26 -12.23
C SER A 603 -7.20 7.71 -11.73
N PHE A 604 -8.05 7.26 -12.64
CA PHE A 604 -9.42 6.86 -12.34
C PHE A 604 -9.59 5.35 -12.52
N PHE A 605 -10.28 4.71 -11.58
CA PHE A 605 -10.47 3.26 -11.58
C PHE A 605 -11.86 2.89 -11.10
N GLU A 606 -12.34 1.74 -11.56
CA GLU A 606 -13.55 1.14 -11.02
C GLU A 606 -13.35 0.76 -9.53
N GLU A 607 -14.43 0.83 -8.76
CA GLU A 607 -14.43 0.47 -7.34
C GLU A 607 -14.07 -1.01 -7.13
N MET A 608 -13.52 -1.35 -5.96
CA MET A 608 -13.33 -2.76 -5.61
C MET A 608 -14.69 -3.37 -5.24
N ILE A 609 -14.99 -4.52 -5.80
CA ILE A 609 -16.17 -5.30 -5.43
C ILE A 609 -15.67 -6.50 -4.64
N ILE A 610 -16.12 -6.64 -3.39
CA ILE A 610 -15.74 -7.78 -2.55
C ILE A 610 -16.79 -8.86 -2.76
N GLU A 611 -16.38 -9.98 -3.34
CA GLU A 611 -17.23 -11.16 -3.58
C GLU A 611 -17.13 -12.20 -2.45
#